data_AF-A0A397THW5-F1
#
_entry.id   AF-A0A397THW5-F1
#
_cell.length_a   1.000
_cell.length_b   1.000
_cell.length_c   1.000
_cell.angle_alpha   90.00
_cell.angle_beta   90.00
_cell.angle_gamma   90.00
#
_symmetry.space_group_name_H-M   'P 1'
#
loop_
_entity.id
_entity.type
_entity.pdbx_description
1 polymer ?
#
loop_
_entity_poly.entity_id
_entity_poly.type
_entity_poly.pdbx_seq_one_letter_code
_entity_poly.pdbx_strand_id
1 'polypeptide(L)'
;MSTFKHPYNWIDKIEIQNYDNVRYTPYKFNLLYCASRDGNTAAAFHKKCDNKGANIVVIKIKNSDQIIGGYNPLEWNSSDTDRATKDSFIFSITNKNDLQSAKIGYSNGNQYSIRCYSNIGPYFGAHDIYINYYGNND
;
A
#
# COMPACT_ATOMS: atom_id res chain seq x y z
N MET A 1 5.01 4.25 -20.94
CA MET A 1 4.89 4.72 -19.54
C MET A 1 3.53 5.40 -19.44
N SER A 2 2.53 4.69 -18.91
CA SER A 2 1.14 5.16 -18.85
C SER A 2 0.94 5.97 -17.56
N THR A 3 0.45 7.20 -17.68
CA THR A 3 0.08 8.06 -16.55
C THR A 3 -1.33 7.70 -16.08
N PHE A 4 -1.46 7.36 -14.80
CA PHE A 4 -2.74 6.99 -14.20
C PHE A 4 -3.23 8.14 -13.32
N LYS A 5 -4.46 8.60 -13.56
CA LYS A 5 -5.03 9.78 -12.87
C LYS A 5 -5.46 9.50 -11.41
N HIS A 6 -5.79 8.26 -11.05
CA HIS A 6 -6.32 7.89 -9.72
C HIS A 6 -5.92 6.47 -9.27
N PRO A 7 -5.82 6.19 -7.96
CA PRO A 7 -5.36 4.89 -7.43
C PRO A 7 -6.28 3.70 -7.79
N TYR A 8 -7.55 3.93 -8.11
CA TYR A 8 -8.47 2.86 -8.56
C TYR A 8 -8.08 2.28 -9.93
N ASN A 9 -7.51 3.11 -10.81
CA ASN A 9 -7.04 2.64 -12.13
C ASN A 9 -5.86 1.66 -11.99
N TRP A 10 -5.10 1.76 -10.89
CA TRP A 10 -4.02 0.82 -10.56
C TRP A 10 -4.56 -0.53 -10.10
N ILE A 11 -5.66 -0.52 -9.34
CA ILE A 11 -6.31 -1.74 -8.85
C ILE A 11 -6.93 -2.49 -10.02
N ASP A 12 -7.72 -1.80 -10.85
CA ASP A 12 -8.44 -2.42 -11.96
C ASP A 12 -7.56 -2.65 -13.19
N LYS A 13 -6.30 -2.17 -13.18
CA LYS A 13 -5.35 -2.20 -14.31
C LYS A 13 -5.97 -1.61 -15.60
N ILE A 14 -6.87 -0.63 -15.47
CA ILE A 14 -7.56 -0.01 -16.60
C ILE A 14 -6.63 1.00 -17.26
N GLU A 15 -6.23 0.72 -18.49
CA GLU A 15 -5.67 1.73 -19.40
C GLU A 15 -6.83 2.62 -19.86
N ILE A 16 -6.77 3.91 -19.48
CA ILE A 16 -7.83 4.86 -19.80
C ILE A 16 -7.87 5.03 -21.33
N GLN A 17 -8.83 4.40 -22.00
CA GLN A 17 -9.16 4.80 -23.37
C GLN A 17 -10.47 5.59 -23.50
N ASN A 18 -11.46 5.52 -22.60
CA ASN A 18 -12.73 6.24 -22.82
C ASN A 18 -13.57 6.49 -21.55
N TYR A 19 -13.02 7.12 -20.50
CA TYR A 19 -13.80 7.41 -19.27
C TYR A 19 -13.65 8.87 -18.81
N ASP A 20 -13.74 9.81 -19.74
CA ASP A 20 -13.48 11.23 -19.46
C ASP A 20 -14.61 11.99 -18.75
N ASN A 21 -15.76 11.41 -18.37
CA ASN A 21 -16.90 12.24 -17.90
C ASN A 21 -17.64 11.82 -16.63
N VAL A 22 -17.15 10.87 -15.82
CA VAL A 22 -17.75 10.63 -14.49
C VAL A 22 -16.65 10.40 -13.46
N ARG A 23 -16.72 11.14 -12.34
CA ARG A 23 -15.99 10.83 -11.10
C ARG A 23 -16.51 9.51 -10.51
N TYR A 24 -16.39 8.41 -11.24
CA TYR A 24 -16.74 7.09 -10.77
C TYR A 24 -15.59 6.57 -9.94
N THR A 25 -15.75 6.55 -8.62
CA THR A 25 -14.84 5.87 -7.71
C THR A 25 -15.55 4.59 -7.26
N PRO A 26 -15.27 3.43 -7.89
CA PRO A 26 -15.96 2.16 -7.59
C PRO A 26 -15.77 1.69 -6.14
N TYR A 27 -14.80 2.27 -5.44
CA TYR A 27 -14.39 1.84 -4.13
C TYR A 27 -14.58 2.96 -3.11
N LYS A 28 -15.02 2.57 -1.91
CA LYS A 28 -15.06 3.42 -0.73
C LYS A 28 -13.92 3.02 0.20
N PHE A 29 -12.95 3.91 0.37
CA PHE A 29 -11.88 3.69 1.34
C PHE A 29 -12.33 4.05 2.74
N ASN A 30 -12.10 3.13 3.69
CA ASN A 30 -12.29 3.36 5.11
C ASN A 30 -10.91 3.29 5.81
N LEU A 31 -10.58 4.30 6.61
CA LEU A 31 -9.29 4.35 7.32
C LEU A 31 -9.29 3.36 8.49
N LEU A 32 -8.54 2.26 8.35
CA LEU A 32 -8.39 1.23 9.40
C LEU A 32 -7.38 1.63 10.48
N TYR A 33 -6.20 2.09 10.08
CA TYR A 33 -5.06 2.39 10.95
C TYR A 33 -4.36 3.67 10.51
N CYS A 34 -3.94 4.48 11.48
CA CYS A 34 -3.06 5.62 11.27
C CYS A 34 -2.06 5.71 12.43
N ALA A 35 -0.76 5.65 12.17
CA ALA A 35 0.27 5.58 13.21
C ALA A 35 0.20 6.74 14.23
N SER A 36 -0.14 7.96 13.79
CA SER A 36 -0.29 9.12 14.67
C SER A 36 -1.54 9.08 15.55
N ARG A 37 -2.55 8.27 15.20
CA ARG A 37 -3.81 8.10 15.94
C ARG A 37 -3.81 6.85 16.81
N ASP A 38 -3.34 5.74 16.25
CA ASP A 38 -3.50 4.40 16.80
C ASP A 38 -2.21 3.86 17.45
N GLY A 39 -1.11 4.63 17.39
CA GLY A 39 0.21 4.27 17.89
C GLY A 39 1.08 3.63 16.81
N ASN A 40 2.37 3.98 16.79
CA ASN A 40 3.33 3.55 15.77
C ASN A 40 3.97 2.21 16.13
N THR A 41 3.19 1.12 16.19
CA THR A 41 3.69 -0.22 16.53
C THR A 41 3.10 -1.32 15.63
N ALA A 42 3.83 -2.44 15.46
CA ALA A 42 3.35 -3.62 14.73
C ALA A 42 2.04 -4.14 15.34
N ALA A 43 1.98 -4.22 16.67
CA ALA A 43 0.79 -4.67 17.39
C ALA A 43 -0.44 -3.79 17.11
N ALA A 44 -0.26 -2.46 17.06
CA ALA A 44 -1.35 -1.55 16.72
C ALA A 44 -1.83 -1.70 15.27
N PHE A 45 -0.89 -1.88 14.34
CA PHE A 45 -1.19 -2.16 12.93
C PHE A 45 -1.99 -3.46 12.79
N HIS A 46 -1.47 -4.59 13.29
CA HIS A 46 -2.11 -5.90 13.15
C HIS A 46 -3.48 -5.96 13.83
N LYS A 47 -3.63 -5.33 15.01
CA LYS A 47 -4.92 -5.22 15.71
C LYS A 47 -6.01 -4.57 14.84
N LYS A 48 -5.64 -3.69 13.91
CA LYS A 48 -6.58 -2.93 13.07
C LYS A 48 -6.72 -3.49 11.66
N CYS A 49 -5.64 -4.02 11.09
CA CYS A 49 -5.54 -4.35 9.67
C CYS A 49 -5.66 -5.84 9.37
N ASP A 50 -5.43 -6.73 10.35
CA ASP A 50 -5.51 -8.16 10.10
C ASP A 50 -6.94 -8.61 9.77
N ASN A 51 -7.05 -9.53 8.81
CA ASN A 51 -8.29 -10.14 8.34
C ASN A 51 -9.32 -9.12 7.83
N LYS A 52 -8.87 -7.98 7.29
CA LYS A 52 -9.73 -6.94 6.70
C LYS A 52 -9.83 -7.02 5.18
N GLY A 53 -9.25 -8.05 4.57
CA GLY A 53 -9.14 -8.17 3.13
C GLY A 53 -8.21 -7.10 2.53
N ALA A 54 -8.50 -6.78 1.27
CA ALA A 54 -7.65 -5.91 0.46
C ALA A 54 -7.47 -4.53 1.09
N ASN A 55 -6.25 -4.03 1.09
CA ASN A 55 -5.92 -2.75 1.70
C ASN A 55 -4.84 -2.00 0.91
N ILE A 56 -4.88 -0.68 1.06
CA ILE A 56 -3.85 0.21 0.55
C ILE A 56 -3.12 0.85 1.74
N VAL A 57 -1.79 0.85 1.66
CA VAL A 57 -0.89 1.44 2.64
C VAL A 57 -0.32 2.71 2.05
N VAL A 58 -0.40 3.81 2.81
CA VAL A 58 0.11 5.13 2.42
C VAL A 58 1.08 5.61 3.48
N ILE A 59 2.30 5.93 3.07
CA ILE A 59 3.41 6.31 3.93
C ILE A 59 3.92 7.67 3.47
N LYS A 60 3.92 8.65 4.38
CA LYS A 60 4.54 9.96 4.14
C LYS A 60 5.98 9.94 4.65
N ILE A 61 6.93 10.32 3.81
CA ILE A 61 8.33 10.46 4.22
C ILE A 61 8.49 11.72 5.07
N LYS A 62 9.15 11.58 6.23
CA LYS A 62 9.42 12.71 7.13
C LYS A 62 10.25 13.78 6.41
N ASN A 63 9.91 15.05 6.61
CA ASN A 63 10.58 16.20 5.99
C ASN A 63 10.60 16.18 4.45
N SER A 64 9.61 15.54 3.82
CA SER A 64 9.46 15.48 2.36
C SER A 64 7.98 15.56 1.96
N ASP A 65 7.74 15.98 0.72
CA ASP A 65 6.43 15.88 0.06
C ASP A 65 6.22 14.52 -0.61
N GLN A 66 7.21 13.63 -0.51
CA GLN A 66 7.15 12.28 -1.05
C GLN A 66 6.17 11.40 -0.28
N ILE A 67 5.35 10.68 -1.03
CA ILE A 67 4.48 9.61 -0.55
C ILE A 67 4.92 8.31 -1.21
N ILE A 68 5.03 7.24 -0.43
CA ILE A 68 5.19 5.88 -0.94
C ILE A 68 4.07 5.00 -0.39
N GLY A 69 3.89 3.83 -0.96
CA GLY A 69 2.87 2.91 -0.48
C GLY A 69 2.76 1.65 -1.30
N GLY A 70 1.75 0.85 -0.97
CA GLY A 70 1.46 -0.38 -1.69
C GLY A 70 0.05 -0.86 -1.47
N TYR A 71 -0.44 -1.65 -2.41
CA TYR A 71 -1.73 -2.30 -2.36
C TYR A 71 -1.53 -3.80 -2.14
N ASN A 72 -2.16 -4.32 -1.10
CA ASN A 72 -2.25 -5.74 -0.82
C ASN A 72 -3.66 -6.22 -1.24
N PRO A 73 -3.79 -7.04 -2.31
CA PRO A 73 -5.08 -7.58 -2.75
C PRO A 73 -5.58 -8.74 -1.86
N LEU A 74 -4.71 -9.27 -1.00
CA LEU A 74 -5.03 -10.32 -0.04
C LEU A 74 -5.45 -9.66 1.28
N GLU A 75 -5.07 -10.24 2.40
CA GLU A 75 -5.21 -9.66 3.73
C GLU A 75 -3.86 -9.72 4.45
N TRP A 76 -3.71 -8.91 5.50
CA TRP A 76 -2.72 -9.16 6.54
C TRP A 76 -3.33 -10.16 7.54
N ASN A 77 -2.52 -11.05 8.11
CA ASN A 77 -3.03 -12.10 9.00
C ASN A 77 -2.02 -12.56 10.06
N SER A 78 -0.87 -11.89 10.20
CA SER A 78 0.17 -12.25 11.18
C SER A 78 0.59 -13.74 11.14
N SER A 79 0.52 -14.40 9.99
CA SER A 79 0.79 -15.84 9.89
C SER A 79 2.27 -16.22 9.88
N ASP A 80 3.17 -15.22 9.92
CA ASP A 80 4.62 -15.38 9.77
C ASP A 80 5.03 -16.09 8.47
N THR A 81 4.25 -15.85 7.40
CA THR A 81 4.49 -16.43 6.07
C THR A 81 4.51 -15.38 4.97
N ASP A 82 5.19 -15.73 3.88
CA ASP A 82 5.14 -14.96 2.64
C ASP A 82 3.94 -15.41 1.76
N ARG A 83 3.42 -14.49 0.94
CA ARG A 83 2.28 -14.73 0.05
C ARG A 83 2.56 -14.20 -1.35
N ALA A 84 2.35 -15.07 -2.34
CA ALA A 84 2.46 -14.74 -3.75
C ALA A 84 1.18 -14.07 -4.28
N THR A 85 1.33 -13.01 -5.08
CA THR A 85 0.24 -12.44 -5.87
C THR A 85 0.79 -11.56 -7.00
N LYS A 86 0.13 -11.55 -8.16
CA LYS A 86 0.42 -10.67 -9.30
C LYS A 86 -0.39 -9.36 -9.27
N ASP A 87 -1.28 -9.23 -8.28
CA ASP A 87 -2.21 -8.12 -8.18
C ASP A 87 -1.82 -7.12 -7.09
N SER A 88 -0.74 -7.40 -6.34
CA SER A 88 -0.11 -6.38 -5.50
C SER A 88 0.73 -5.43 -6.33
N PHE A 89 0.85 -4.20 -5.84
CA PHE A 89 1.72 -3.19 -6.41
C PHE A 89 2.26 -2.29 -5.31
N ILE A 90 3.39 -1.65 -5.60
CA ILE A 90 3.93 -0.53 -4.84
C ILE A 90 3.88 0.73 -5.69
N PHE A 91 3.82 1.89 -5.04
CA PHE A 91 3.84 3.16 -5.73
C PHE A 91 4.68 4.20 -4.99
N SER A 92 5.13 5.20 -5.74
CA SER A 92 5.75 6.41 -5.19
C SER A 92 5.26 7.66 -5.92
N ILE A 93 5.07 8.72 -5.16
CA ILE A 93 4.65 10.04 -5.64
C ILE A 93 5.68 11.02 -5.08
N THR A 94 6.43 11.68 -5.96
CA THR A 94 7.54 12.57 -5.53
C THR A 94 7.01 13.84 -4.87
N ASN A 95 5.89 14.35 -5.37
CA ASN A 95 5.24 15.54 -4.83
C ASN A 95 3.76 15.25 -4.59
N LYS A 96 3.33 15.27 -3.32
CA LYS A 96 1.92 15.03 -2.93
C LYS A 96 0.89 15.93 -3.65
N ASN A 97 1.30 17.09 -4.16
CA ASN A 97 0.45 18.02 -4.90
C ASN A 97 0.40 17.73 -6.41
N ASP A 98 1.26 16.84 -6.91
CA ASP A 98 1.32 16.41 -8.31
C ASP A 98 1.20 14.88 -8.41
N LEU A 99 -0.05 14.42 -8.52
CA LEU A 99 -0.34 13.00 -8.68
C LEU A 99 0.09 12.43 -10.04
N GLN A 100 0.41 13.28 -11.04
CA GLN A 100 0.95 12.81 -12.33
C GLN A 100 2.37 12.26 -12.18
N SER A 101 3.08 12.64 -11.10
CA SER A 101 4.40 12.10 -10.78
C SER A 101 4.39 10.66 -10.24
N ALA A 102 3.21 10.04 -10.12
CA ALA A 102 3.08 8.71 -9.58
C ALA A 102 3.79 7.66 -10.45
N LYS A 103 4.68 6.88 -9.83
CA LYS A 103 5.28 5.68 -10.39
C LYS A 103 4.70 4.46 -9.71
N ILE A 104 4.43 3.41 -10.47
CA ILE A 104 3.87 2.15 -9.99
C ILE A 104 4.73 0.96 -10.44
N GLY A 105 4.92 0.00 -9.55
CA GLY A 105 5.54 -1.28 -9.83
C GLY A 105 4.61 -2.41 -9.39
N TYR A 106 4.20 -3.27 -10.31
CA TYR A 106 3.38 -4.44 -10.01
C TYR A 106 4.27 -5.62 -9.63
N SER A 107 3.75 -6.48 -8.75
CA SER A 107 4.45 -7.72 -8.39
C SER A 107 4.54 -8.67 -9.59
N ASN A 108 5.67 -9.36 -9.71
CA ASN A 108 5.86 -10.45 -10.66
C ASN A 108 5.22 -11.77 -10.21
N GLY A 109 4.55 -11.80 -9.05
CA GLY A 109 3.86 -12.99 -8.52
C GLY A 109 4.76 -13.99 -7.82
N ASN A 110 5.97 -13.59 -7.40
CA ASN A 110 6.85 -14.46 -6.61
C ASN A 110 6.33 -14.60 -5.17
N GLN A 111 6.89 -15.57 -4.43
CA GLN A 111 6.45 -15.87 -3.05
C GLN A 111 6.58 -14.70 -2.08
N TYR A 112 7.45 -13.72 -2.35
CA TYR A 112 7.71 -12.56 -1.48
C TYR A 112 6.83 -11.35 -1.79
N SER A 113 5.75 -11.49 -2.56
CA SER A 113 4.92 -10.34 -2.97
C SER A 113 4.35 -9.57 -1.78
N ILE A 114 3.85 -10.28 -0.77
CA ILE A 114 3.32 -9.77 0.51
C ILE A 114 3.89 -10.63 1.64
N ARG A 115 4.35 -10.04 2.74
CA ARG A 115 4.95 -10.80 3.85
C ARG A 115 4.20 -10.51 5.16
N CYS A 116 3.58 -11.52 5.74
CA CYS A 116 2.67 -11.38 6.87
C CYS A 116 3.33 -11.70 8.23
N TYR A 117 4.48 -11.08 8.51
CA TYR A 117 5.17 -11.27 9.80
C TYR A 117 4.51 -10.49 10.93
N SER A 118 4.19 -11.17 12.02
CA SER A 118 3.46 -10.66 13.18
C SER A 118 4.15 -9.52 13.93
N ASN A 119 5.47 -9.37 13.74
CA ASN A 119 6.31 -8.38 14.39
C ASN A 119 6.72 -7.19 13.49
N ILE A 120 6.23 -7.16 12.26
CA ILE A 120 6.55 -6.12 11.26
C ILE A 120 5.24 -5.50 10.77
N GLY A 121 5.28 -4.23 10.35
CA GLY A 121 4.10 -3.62 9.74
C GLY A 121 3.82 -4.13 8.33
N PRO A 122 3.24 -3.27 7.47
CA PRO A 122 3.15 -3.56 6.05
C PRO A 122 4.51 -3.96 5.47
N TYR A 123 4.53 -5.08 4.74
CA TYR A 123 5.72 -5.58 4.08
C TYR A 123 5.39 -6.09 2.66
N PHE A 124 5.88 -5.35 1.67
CA PHE A 124 5.77 -5.63 0.24
C PHE A 124 7.12 -6.07 -0.34
N GLY A 125 7.08 -7.11 -1.17
CA GLY A 125 8.23 -7.55 -1.96
C GLY A 125 9.41 -8.08 -1.14
N ALA A 126 10.52 -8.28 -1.82
CA ALA A 126 11.77 -8.73 -1.20
C ALA A 126 12.58 -7.53 -0.65
N HIS A 127 12.01 -6.85 0.35
CA HIS A 127 12.52 -5.62 0.98
C HIS A 127 12.24 -4.31 0.20
N ASP A 128 11.22 -4.29 -0.65
CA ASP A 128 10.87 -3.08 -1.41
C ASP A 128 10.24 -2.01 -0.50
N ILE A 129 9.26 -2.40 0.32
CA ILE A 129 8.69 -1.54 1.37
C ILE A 129 8.44 -2.39 2.60
N TYR A 130 9.05 -2.01 3.73
CA TYR A 130 8.71 -2.59 5.03
C TYR A 130 8.78 -1.53 6.13
N ILE A 131 7.87 -1.62 7.11
CA ILE A 131 7.93 -0.78 8.31
C ILE A 131 8.40 -1.64 9.48
N ASN A 132 9.63 -1.41 9.90
CA ASN A 132 10.17 -1.98 11.12
C ASN A 132 9.83 -1.08 12.32
N TYR A 133 9.36 -1.69 13.40
CA TYR A 133 9.04 -1.02 14.65
C TYR A 133 10.09 -1.25 15.74
N TYR A 134 11.08 -2.12 15.51
CA TYR A 134 12.21 -2.30 16.42
C TYR A 134 13.11 -1.05 16.40
N GLY A 135 13.26 -0.40 17.55
CA GLY A 135 14.19 0.73 17.74
C GLY A 135 13.55 2.13 17.76
N ASN A 136 12.23 2.24 17.60
CA ASN A 136 11.54 3.53 17.69
C ASN A 136 11.30 3.92 19.16
N ASN A 137 12.36 4.41 19.81
CA ASN A 137 12.25 5.31 20.96
C ASN A 137 12.20 6.72 20.39
N ASP A 138 11.05 7.14 19.85
CA ASP A 138 10.83 8.56 19.54
C ASP A 138 10.72 9.37 20.86
#